data_AF-A0A6V7HPW3-F1
#
_entry.id   AF-A0A6V7HPW3-F1
#
_cell.length_a   1.000
_cell.length_b   1.000
_cell.length_c   1.000
_cell.angle_alpha   90.00
_cell.angle_beta   90.00
_cell.angle_gamma   90.00
#
_symmetry.space_group_name_H-M   'P 1'
#
loop_
_entity.id
_entity.type
_entity.pdbx_description
1 polymer ?
#
loop_
_entity_poly.entity_id
_entity_poly.type
_entity_poly.pdbx_seq_one_letter_code
_entity_poly.pdbx_strand_id
1 'polypeptide(L)' 'EPNSQVFGSISDGVFHGKVMSPRHGAWYIERAHYYFPPHAINDSHHSVIYHENDVVDPHADVRQ' A
#
# COMPACT_ATOMS: atom_id res chain seq x y z
N GLU A 1 5.32 13.16 -8.75
CA GLU A 1 4.97 14.60 -8.73
C GLU A 1 6.04 15.36 -7.96
N PRO A 2 6.27 16.67 -8.20
CA PRO A 2 7.22 17.43 -7.39
C PRO A 2 6.89 17.36 -5.90
N ASN A 3 7.90 17.19 -5.05
CA ASN A 3 7.76 17.06 -3.59
C ASN A 3 7.01 15.82 -3.10
N SER A 4 6.74 14.83 -3.96
CA SER A 4 6.29 13.51 -3.49
C SER A 4 7.36 12.84 -2.64
N GLN A 5 6.94 12.14 -1.60
CA GLN A 5 7.82 11.40 -0.69
C GLN A 5 7.47 9.92 -0.68
N VAL A 6 8.47 9.07 -0.45
CA VAL A 6 8.31 7.61 -0.42
C VAL A 6 8.93 7.07 0.85
N PHE A 7 8.20 6.18 1.53
CA PHE A 7 8.63 5.51 2.75
C PHE A 7 8.38 4.02 2.59
N GLY A 8 9.41 3.19 2.75
CA GLY A 8 9.26 1.75 2.59
C GLY A 8 10.58 1.03 2.37
N SER A 9 10.49 -0.20 1.89
CA SER A 9 11.62 -1.06 1.56
C SER A 9 11.39 -1.77 0.24
N ILE A 10 12.49 -2.22 -0.36
CA ILE A 10 12.47 -3.11 -1.52
C ILE A 10 12.98 -4.47 -1.04
N SER A 11 12.26 -5.53 -1.37
CA SER A 11 12.67 -6.91 -1.11
C SER A 11 12.33 -7.74 -2.34
N ASP A 12 13.29 -8.53 -2.82
CA ASP A 12 13.11 -9.38 -4.01
C ASP A 12 12.62 -8.60 -5.25
N GLY A 13 13.05 -7.35 -5.38
CA GLY A 13 12.65 -6.47 -6.48
C GLY A 13 11.25 -5.84 -6.35
N VAL A 14 10.50 -6.15 -5.29
CA VAL A 14 9.15 -5.61 -5.04
C VAL A 14 9.21 -4.53 -3.95
N PHE A 15 8.66 -3.36 -4.24
CA PHE A 15 8.51 -2.28 -3.26
C PHE A 15 7.32 -2.56 -2.33
N HIS A 16 7.53 -2.36 -1.04
CA HIS A 16 6.50 -2.36 -0.01
C HIS A 16 6.60 -1.06 0.79
N GLY A 17 5.50 -0.30 0.87
CA GLY A 17 5.48 0.95 1.63
C GLY A 17 4.40 1.92 1.18
N LYS A 18 4.65 3.20 1.46
CA LYS A 18 3.72 4.31 1.23
C LYS A 18 4.35 5.35 0.31
N VAL A 19 3.58 5.81 -0.66
CA VAL A 19 3.91 6.95 -1.51
C VAL A 19 2.95 8.09 -1.16
N MET A 20 3.49 9.27 -0.89
CA MET A 20 2.70 10.46 -0.55
C MET A 20 2.88 11.53 -1.63
N SER A 21 1.77 11.94 -2.22
CA SER A 21 1.65 13.11 -3.08
C SER A 21 1.04 14.28 -2.30
N PRO A 22 1.64 15.47 -2.36
CA PRO A 22 1.04 16.67 -1.78
C PRO A 22 -0.32 17.04 -2.39
N ARG A 23 -0.56 16.77 -3.68
CA ARG A 23 -1.81 17.15 -4.37
C ARG A 23 -2.85 16.03 -4.45
N HIS A 24 -2.42 14.78 -4.39
CA HIS A 24 -3.28 13.66 -4.72
C HIS A 24 -3.48 12.68 -3.58
N GLY A 25 -2.82 12.88 -2.43
CA GLY A 25 -2.96 12.01 -1.28
C GLY A 25 -1.92 10.89 -1.25
N ALA A 26 -2.26 9.79 -0.59
CA ALA A 26 -1.34 8.68 -0.39
C ALA A 26 -1.78 7.36 -1.01
N TRP A 27 -0.79 6.60 -1.49
CA TRP A 27 -0.94 5.22 -1.93
C TRP A 27 -0.17 4.30 -1.02
N TYR A 28 -0.80 3.17 -0.74
CA TYR A 28 -0.21 2.05 -0.03
C TYR A 28 0.10 0.96 -1.03
N ILE A 29 1.31 0.41 -0.96
CA ILE A 29 1.79 -0.67 -1.79
C ILE A 29 2.20 -1.80 -0.86
N GLU A 30 1.39 -2.85 -0.86
CA GLU A 30 1.58 -4.00 0.01
C GLU A 30 1.86 -5.27 -0.80
N ARG A 31 2.45 -6.28 -0.17
CA ARG A 31 2.69 -7.56 -0.86
C ARG A 31 1.37 -8.30 -0.99
N ALA A 32 1.09 -8.79 -2.19
CA ALA A 32 -0.18 -9.45 -2.49
C ALA A 32 -0.48 -10.66 -1.56
N HIS A 33 0.57 -11.29 -1.02
CA HIS A 33 0.42 -12.44 -0.15
C HIS A 33 -0.32 -12.20 1.16
N TYR A 34 -0.53 -10.94 1.57
CA TYR A 34 -1.36 -10.62 2.73
C TYR A 34 -2.85 -10.82 2.48
N TYR A 35 -3.28 -10.80 1.22
CA TYR A 35 -4.70 -10.76 0.85
C TYR A 35 -5.17 -11.97 0.06
N PHE A 36 -4.25 -12.64 -0.64
CA PHE A 36 -4.58 -13.84 -1.42
C PHE A 36 -4.10 -15.09 -0.69
N PRO A 37 -4.86 -16.19 -0.74
CA PRO A 37 -4.43 -17.43 -0.11
C PRO A 37 -3.16 -17.98 -0.81
N PRO A 38 -2.30 -18.76 -0.11
CA PRO A 38 -1.04 -19.25 -0.66
C PRO A 38 -1.14 -19.96 -2.02
N HIS A 39 -2.26 -20.64 -2.27
CA HIS A 39 -2.51 -21.36 -3.52
C HIS A 39 -2.96 -20.45 -4.68
N ALA A 40 -3.32 -19.20 -4.42
CA ALA A 40 -3.75 -18.21 -5.41
C ALA A 40 -2.67 -17.16 -5.72
N ILE A 41 -1.63 -17.06 -4.89
CA ILE A 41 -0.46 -16.24 -5.17
C ILE A 41 0.41 -17.02 -6.16
N ASN A 42 0.26 -16.72 -7.44
CA ASN A 42 1.21 -17.13 -8.46
C ASN A 42 2.32 -16.07 -8.59
N ASP A 43 3.33 -16.37 -9.40
CA ASP A 43 4.43 -15.43 -9.69
C ASP A 43 3.99 -14.13 -10.38
N SER A 44 2.72 -13.97 -10.76
CA SER A 44 2.19 -12.73 -11.36
C SER A 44 1.65 -11.73 -10.35
N HIS A 45 1.29 -12.18 -9.13
CA HIS A 45 0.73 -11.31 -8.09
C HIS A 45 1.83 -10.80 -7.15
N HIS A 46 2.41 -9.66 -7.48
CA HIS A 46 3.49 -9.07 -6.68
C HIS A 46 2.98 -8.13 -5.58
N SER A 47 2.02 -7.26 -5.91
CA SER A 47 1.58 -6.19 -5.02
C SER A 47 0.10 -5.88 -5.14
N VAL A 48 -0.46 -5.36 -4.05
CA VAL A 48 -1.77 -4.72 -4.00
C VAL A 48 -1.54 -3.24 -3.75
N ILE A 49 -2.16 -2.39 -4.57
CA ILE A 49 -2.01 -0.94 -4.51
C ILE A 49 -3.38 -0.31 -4.35
N TYR A 50 -3.55 0.52 -3.32
CA TYR A 50 -4.79 1.22 -3.05
C TYR A 50 -4.54 2.64 -2.54
N HIS A 51 -5.54 3.50 -2.70
CA HIS A 51 -5.46 4.88 -2.28
C HIS A 51 -5.99 5.03 -0.84
N GLU A 52 -5.55 6.05 -0.12
CA GLU A 52 -6.00 6.29 1.26
C GLU A 52 -7.52 6.50 1.38
N ASN A 53 -8.16 7.01 0.32
CA ASN A 53 -9.62 7.16 0.28
C ASN A 53 -10.38 5.82 0.18
N ASP A 54 -9.71 4.73 -0.19
CA ASP A 54 -10.29 3.40 -0.26
C ASP A 54 -10.16 2.66 1.09
N VAL A 55 -9.56 3.31 2.10
CA VAL A 55 -9.32 2.76 3.43
C VAL A 55 -10.26 3.41 4.44
N VAL A 56 -10.94 2.58 5.21
CA VAL A 56 -11.73 3.02 6.37
C VAL A 56 -10.90 2.81 7.63
N ASP A 57 -10.70 3.86 8.43
CA ASP A 57 -10.03 3.74 9.73
C ASP A 57 -10.98 3.04 10.73
N PRO A 58 -10.72 1.79 11.14
CA PRO A 58 -11.59 1.06 12.06
C PRO A 58 -11.57 1.62 13.48
N HIS A 59 -10.66 2.55 13.78
CA HIS A 59 -10.51 3.18 15.09
C HIS A 59 -10.82 4.68 15.05
N ALA A 60 -11.50 5.16 14.01
CA ALA A 60 -11.90 6.56 13.89
C ALA A 60 -12.66 7.06 15.13
N ASP A 61 -13.52 6.22 15.70
CA ASP A 61 -14.36 6.55 16.86
C ASP A 61 -13.60 6.62 18.18
N VAL A 62 -12.39 6.05 18.27
CA VAL A 62 -11.61 5.95 19.51
C VAL A 62 -10.63 7.12 19.68
N ARG A 63 -10.36 7.89 18.62
CA ARG A 63 -9.34 8.94 18.59
C ARG A 63 -9.86 10.34 19.00
N GLN A 64 -11.11 10.46 19.48
CA GLN A 64 -11.67 11.73 19.97
C GLN A 64 -11.30 12.04 21.41
#